data_AF-A0A9X8VDW4-F1
#
_entry.id   AF-A0A9X8VDW4-F1
#
_cell.length_a   1.000
_cell.length_b   1.000
_cell.length_c   1.000
_cell.angle_alpha   90.00
_cell.angle_beta   90.00
_cell.angle_gamma   90.00
#
_symmetry.space_group_name_H-M   'P 1'
#
loop_
_entity.id
_entity.type
_entity.pdbx_description
1 polymer ?
#
loop_
_entity_poly.entity_id
_entity_poly.type
_entity_poly.pdbx_seq_one_letter_code
_entity_poly.pdbx_strand_id
1 'polypeptide(L)' 'VLTHGCMEALQLALRVTTKPGDCVGLESPTYFYLLPLLASLGLKALEIPTDPQLGLSLDALELLLNEKRLNAVIAMPTVQ' A
#
# COMPACT_ATOMS: atom_id res chain seq x y z
N VAL A 1 -14.88 5.79 13.76
CA VAL A 1 -13.61 5.91 14.50
C VAL A 1 -13.04 7.29 14.21
N LEU A 2 -12.76 8.09 15.22
CA LEU A 2 -12.09 9.39 15.05
C LEU A 2 -10.58 9.15 15.15
N THR A 3 -9.80 9.73 14.23
CA THR A 3 -8.34 9.77 14.27
C THR A 3 -7.87 11.21 14.18
N HIS A 4 -6.62 11.48 14.56
CA HIS A 4 -5.96 12.78 14.46
C HIS A 4 -5.43 13.07 13.05
N GLY A 5 -5.73 12.22 12.06
CA GLY A 5 -5.38 12.43 10.66
C GLY A 5 -5.30 11.15 9.85
N CYS A 6 -5.03 11.30 8.55
CA CYS A 6 -4.92 10.18 7.60
C CYS A 6 -3.72 9.28 7.93
N MET A 7 -2.58 9.86 8.33
CA MET A 7 -1.38 9.09 8.67
C MET A 7 -1.61 8.16 9.87
N GLU A 8 -2.25 8.66 10.93
CA GLU A 8 -2.59 7.83 12.10
C GLU A 8 -3.62 6.76 11.74
N ALA A 9 -4.64 7.12 10.94
CA ALA A 9 -5.63 6.14 10.46
C ALA A 9 -4.97 5.01 9.66
N LEU A 10 -4.04 5.36 8.78
CA LEU A 10 -3.31 4.40 7.97
C LEU A 10 -2.41 3.50 8.82
N GLN A 11 -1.67 4.08 9.77
CA GLN A 11 -0.85 3.31 10.71
C GLN A 11 -1.69 2.33 11.53
N LEU A 12 -2.85 2.76 12.03
CA LEU A 12 -3.77 1.88 12.77
C LEU A 12 -4.33 0.77 11.87
N ALA A 13 -4.76 1.09 10.65
CA ALA A 13 -5.27 0.12 9.69
C ALA A 13 -4.22 -0.95 9.36
N LEU A 14 -2.98 -0.54 9.09
CA LEU A 14 -1.87 -1.45 8.79
C LEU A 14 -1.55 -2.35 9.99
N ARG A 15 -1.51 -1.81 11.21
CA ARG A 15 -1.26 -2.62 12.43
C ARG A 15 -2.34 -3.68 12.69
N VAL A 16 -3.57 -3.45 12.25
CA VAL A 16 -4.68 -4.41 12.42
C VAL A 16 -4.72 -5.44 11.29
N THR A 17 -4.30 -5.05 10.08
CA THR A 17 -4.42 -5.88 8.87
C THR A 17 -3.14 -6.67 8.54
N THR A 18 -2.00 -6.31 9.11
CA THR A 18 -0.69 -6.88 8.77
C THR A 18 0.15 -7.19 10.01
N LYS A 19 1.19 -8.01 9.83
CA LYS A 19 2.22 -8.35 10.81
C LYS A 19 3.60 -7.97 10.28
N PRO A 20 4.60 -7.71 11.15
CA PRO A 20 5.97 -7.50 10.70
C PRO A 20 6.45 -8.63 9.79
N GLY A 21 7.04 -8.28 8.65
CA GLY A 21 7.45 -9.21 7.58
C GLY A 21 6.43 -9.37 6.45
N ASP A 22 5.17 -8.97 6.66
CA ASP A 22 4.13 -8.97 5.62
C ASP A 22 4.43 -7.95 4.53
N CYS A 23 3.83 -8.18 3.37
CA CYS A 23 4.05 -7.38 2.18
C CYS A 23 2.84 -6.51 1.86
N VAL A 24 3.10 -5.22 1.63
CA VAL A 24 2.09 -4.21 1.28
C VAL A 24 2.35 -3.71 -0.13
N GLY A 25 1.34 -3.81 -0.98
CA GLY A 25 1.34 -3.29 -2.34
C GLY A 25 1.18 -1.77 -2.32
N LEU A 26 2.08 -1.07 -3.00
CA LEU A 26 2.03 0.38 -3.20
C LEU A 26 2.00 0.67 -4.70
N GLU A 27 1.27 1.69 -5.10
CA GLU A 27 1.34 2.24 -6.46
C GLU A 27 2.75 2.79 -6.75
N SER A 28 3.13 2.97 -8.01
CA SER A 28 4.40 3.61 -8.39
C SER A 28 4.16 4.53 -9.60
N PRO A 29 4.26 5.86 -9.45
CA PRO A 29 4.73 6.60 -8.27
C PRO A 29 3.75 6.60 -7.08
N THR A 30 4.25 6.82 -5.86
CA THR A 30 3.43 6.90 -4.64
C THR A 30 3.87 8.01 -3.68
N TYR A 31 3.07 8.25 -2.65
CA TYR A 31 3.37 9.21 -1.59
C TYR A 31 4.57 8.75 -0.74
N PHE A 32 5.67 9.49 -0.82
CA PHE A 32 6.97 9.09 -0.25
C PHE A 32 6.96 8.80 1.26
N TYR A 33 6.05 9.40 2.04
CA TYR A 33 5.93 9.13 3.48
C TYR A 33 5.41 7.72 3.80
N LEU A 34 4.88 7.00 2.81
CA LEU A 34 4.47 5.60 2.98
C LEU A 34 5.67 4.68 3.22
N LEU A 35 6.82 4.94 2.59
CA LEU A 35 7.99 4.07 2.72
C LEU A 35 8.56 4.09 4.16
N PRO A 36 8.80 5.24 4.81
CA PRO A 36 9.18 5.27 6.22
C PRO A 36 8.13 4.67 7.16
N LEU A 37 6.84 4.86 6.88
CA LEU A 37 5.77 4.27 7.68
C LEU A 37 5.84 2.74 7.65
N LEU A 38 5.89 2.14 6.45
CA LEU A 38 5.98 0.69 6.29
C LEU A 38 7.26 0.14 6.94
N ALA A 39 8.40 0.81 6.74
CA ALA A 39 9.66 0.43 7.37
C ALA A 39 9.56 0.46 8.90
N SER A 40 8.91 1.47 9.49
CA SER A 40 8.71 1.59 10.95
C SER A 40 7.83 0.47 11.53
N LEU A 41 6.95 -0.10 10.71
CA LEU A 41 6.08 -1.22 11.06
C LEU A 41 6.71 -2.59 10.73
N GLY A 42 7.92 -2.62 10.17
CA GLY A 42 8.59 -3.83 9.74
C GLY A 42 7.95 -4.49 8.52
N LEU A 43 7.22 -3.73 7.70
CA LEU A 43 6.52 -4.21 6.51
C LEU A 43 7.39 -4.07 5.26
N LYS A 44 7.18 -4.97 4.30
CA LYS A 44 7.86 -4.93 2.99
C LYS A 44 6.97 -4.21 1.98
N ALA A 45 7.51 -3.19 1.31
CA ALA A 45 6.81 -2.57 0.19
C ALA A 45 7.03 -3.37 -1.10
N LEU A 46 5.98 -3.54 -1.87
CA LEU A 46 6.05 -4.06 -3.23
C LEU A 46 5.35 -3.07 -4.17
N GLU A 47 6.09 -2.59 -5.15
CA GLU A 47 5.58 -1.59 -6.08
C GLU A 47 4.75 -2.22 -7.19
N ILE A 48 3.60 -1.61 -7.45
CA ILE A 48 2.67 -1.95 -8.51
C ILE A 48 2.69 -0.78 -9.51
N PRO A 49 3.00 -1.03 -10.78
CA PRO A 49 3.12 0.02 -11.77
C PRO A 49 1.78 0.72 -12.00
N THR A 50 1.86 1.99 -12.36
CA THR A 50 0.70 2.85 -12.59
C THR A 50 0.73 3.41 -14.00
N ASP A 51 -0.43 3.48 -14.64
CA ASP A 51 -0.64 4.14 -15.92
C ASP A 51 -1.17 5.56 -15.71
N PRO A 52 -0.65 6.60 -16.41
CA PRO A 52 -1.08 7.98 -16.23
C PRO A 52 -2.56 8.26 -16.56
N GLN A 53 -3.20 7.42 -17.37
CA GLN A 53 -4.61 7.58 -17.76
C GLN A 53 -5.54 6.66 -16.97
N LEU A 54 -5.10 5.42 -16.72
CA LEU A 54 -5.93 4.38 -16.12
C LEU A 54 -5.68 4.19 -14.61
N GLY A 55 -4.59 4.74 -14.07
CA GLY A 55 -4.20 4.55 -12.68
C GLY A 55 -3.53 3.20 -12.45
N LEU A 56 -3.78 2.58 -11.29
CA LEU A 56 -3.12 1.34 -10.87
C LEU A 56 -3.28 0.22 -11.88
N SER A 57 -2.18 -0.43 -12.26
CA SER A 57 -2.22 -1.59 -13.14
C SER A 57 -2.93 -2.77 -12.46
N LEU A 58 -4.17 -3.00 -12.87
CA LEU A 58 -5.00 -4.10 -12.33
C LEU A 58 -4.44 -5.47 -12.73
N ASP A 59 -3.86 -5.60 -13.92
CA ASP A 59 -3.23 -6.85 -14.37
C ASP A 59 -2.04 -7.23 -13.46
N ALA A 60 -1.19 -6.26 -13.13
CA ALA A 60 -0.07 -6.47 -12.22
C ALA A 60 -0.57 -6.79 -10.80
N LEU A 61 -1.60 -6.09 -10.33
CA LEU A 61 -2.22 -6.35 -9.02
C LEU A 61 -2.82 -7.76 -8.96
N GLU A 62 -3.54 -8.19 -9.98
CA GLU A 62 -4.14 -9.53 -10.06
C GLU A 62 -3.09 -10.63 -10.03
N LEU A 63 -1.99 -10.46 -10.77
CA LEU A 63 -0.87 -11.40 -10.74
C LEU A 63 -0.28 -11.53 -9.32
N LEU A 64 -0.04 -10.40 -8.63
CA LEU A 64 0.53 -10.40 -7.29
C LEU A 64 -0.39 -10.99 -6.22
N LEU A 65 -1.71 -10.77 -6.36
CA LEU A 65 -2.72 -11.40 -5.50
C LEU A 65 -2.79 -12.92 -5.74
N ASN A 66 -2.74 -13.36 -7.00
CA ASN A 66 -2.74 -14.78 -7.35
C ASN A 66 -1.48 -15.50 -6.83
N GLU A 67 -0.32 -14.85 -6.87
CA GLU A 67 0.92 -15.35 -6.27
C GLU A 67 0.92 -15.30 -4.72
N LYS A 68 -0.13 -14.77 -4.09
CA LYS A 68 -0.25 -14.55 -2.64
C LYS A 68 0.91 -13.75 -2.06
N ARG A 69 1.42 -12.78 -2.82
CA ARG A 69 2.56 -11.94 -2.44
C ARG A 69 2.16 -10.71 -1.67
N LEU A 70 0.88 -10.41 -1.53
CA LEU A 70 0.36 -9.21 -0.89
C LEU A 70 -0.56 -9.57 0.28
N ASN A 71 -0.33 -8.89 1.41
CA ASN A 71 -1.19 -8.95 2.59
C ASN A 71 -2.15 -7.75 2.66
N ALA A 72 -1.73 -6.61 2.12
CA ALA A 72 -2.54 -5.39 2.02
C ALA A 72 -2.13 -4.59 0.77
N VAL A 73 -3.00 -3.68 0.33
CA VAL A 73 -2.75 -2.74 -0.77
C VAL A 73 -3.15 -1.34 -0.33
N ILE A 74 -2.29 -0.36 -0.60
CA ILE A 74 -2.58 1.06 -0.44
C ILE A 74 -2.65 1.66 -1.83
N ALA A 75 -3.84 2.15 -2.20
CA ALA A 75 -4.12 2.79 -3.47
C ALA A 75 -4.62 4.21 -3.25
N MET A 76 -4.21 5.16 -4.10
CA MET A 76 -4.71 6.54 -4.12
C MET A 76 -5.43 6.78 -5.45
N PRO A 77 -6.67 6.30 -5.59
CA PRO A 77 -7.37 6.23 -6.88
C PRO A 77 -7.87 7.59 -7.41
N THR A 78 -7.59 8.69 -6.70
CA THR A 78 -8.10 10.03 -7.05
C THR A 78 -6.96 11.03 -6.91
N VAL A 79 -6.52 11.55 -8.06
CA VAL A 79 -5.36 12.44 -8.27
C VAL A 79 -4.02 11.76 -7.98
N GLN A 80 -3.25 11.54 -9.05
CA GLN A 80 -1.81 11.30 -9.01
C GLN A 80 -1.08 12.43 -9.75
#